data_AF-A0A502GCU6-F1
#
_entry.id   AF-A0A502GCU6-F1
#
_cell.length_a   1.000
_cell.length_b   1.000
_cell.length_c   1.000
_cell.angle_alpha   90.00
_cell.angle_beta   90.00
_cell.angle_gamma   90.00
#
_symmetry.space_group_name_H-M   'P 1'
#
loop_
_entity.id
_entity.type
_entity.pdbx_description
1 polymer ?
#
loop_
_entity_poly.entity_id
_entity_poly.type
_entity_poly.pdbx_seq_one_letter_code
_entity_poly.pdbx_strand_id
1 'polypeptide(L)'
;MNQTPRLSLLALLLLLSACEAAVVDPYLAEGRWRPSGVNEANLRAMVANPGHLVSGQGPIRVDAQSAAAAVARYRADQVRPLPRTSSSDIGVEIGGANGR
;
A
#
# COMPACT_ATOMS: atom_id res chain seq x y z
N MET A 1 36.48 40.17 -5.89
CA MET A 1 36.94 38.76 -5.86
C MET A 1 35.75 37.82 -5.62
N ASN A 2 35.25 37.23 -6.71
CA ASN A 2 34.82 35.83 -6.80
C ASN A 2 33.55 35.38 -6.03
N GLN A 3 32.43 36.10 -6.12
CA GLN A 3 31.12 35.60 -5.66
C GLN A 3 30.39 34.72 -6.70
N THR A 4 30.76 34.83 -7.98
CA THR A 4 30.21 34.04 -9.09
C THR A 4 30.26 32.51 -8.89
N PRO A 5 31.35 31.88 -8.41
CA PRO A 5 31.38 30.42 -8.27
C PRO A 5 30.42 29.91 -7.19
N ARG A 6 30.14 30.71 -6.16
CA ARG A 6 29.21 30.34 -5.08
C ARG A 6 27.76 30.35 -5.55
N LEU A 7 27.40 31.35 -6.36
CA LEU A 7 26.08 31.45 -6.98
C LEU A 7 25.87 30.33 -8.01
N SER A 8 26.87 30.02 -8.81
CA SER A 8 26.82 28.89 -9.76
C SER A 8 26.67 27.54 -9.06
N LEU A 9 27.38 27.32 -7.94
CA LEU A 9 27.24 26.09 -7.15
C LEU A 9 25.85 25.97 -6.51
N LEU A 10 25.33 27.07 -5.95
CA LEU A 10 23.98 27.10 -5.36
C LEU A 10 22.90 26.82 -6.42
N ALA A 11 23.03 27.43 -7.60
CA ALA A 11 22.11 27.20 -8.71
C ALA A 11 22.15 25.74 -9.20
N LEU A 12 23.34 25.13 -9.27
CA LEU A 12 23.50 23.73 -9.62
C LEU A 12 22.84 22.80 -8.59
N LEU A 13 23.02 23.08 -7.30
CA LEU A 13 22.39 22.31 -6.21
C LEU A 13 20.85 22.41 -6.24
N LEU A 14 20.31 23.60 -6.51
CA LEU A 14 18.87 23.81 -6.66
C LEU A 14 18.29 23.05 -7.87
N LEU A 15 19.02 23.04 -8.99
CA LEU A 15 18.63 22.27 -10.19
C LEU A 15 18.65 20.76 -9.96
N LEU A 16 19.59 20.25 -9.15
CA LEU A 16 19.62 18.82 -8.79
C LEU A 16 18.41 18.41 -7.94
N SER A 17 17.92 19.28 -7.05
CA SER A 17 16.72 18.98 -6.22
C SER A 17 15.39 19.09 -6.96
N ALA A 18 15.36 19.71 -8.15
CA ALA A 18 14.11 19.98 -8.88
C ALA A 18 13.56 18.76 -9.64
N CYS A 19 14.33 17.68 -9.76
CA CYS A 19 13.96 16.54 -10.62
C CYS A 19 12.97 15.56 -9.97
N GLU A 20 12.61 15.74 -8.70
CA GLU A 20 11.86 14.74 -7.95
C GLU A 20 10.46 15.19 -7.52
N ALA A 21 9.64 15.62 -8.48
CA ALA A 21 8.21 15.90 -8.22
C ALA A 21 7.47 14.71 -7.57
N ALA A 22 7.87 13.47 -7.88
CA ALA A 22 7.32 12.24 -7.31
C ALA A 22 7.84 11.88 -5.90
N VAL A 23 8.93 12.52 -5.44
CA VAL A 23 9.44 12.35 -4.07
C VAL A 23 8.86 13.41 -3.15
N VAL A 24 8.59 14.61 -3.66
CA VAL A 24 7.99 15.71 -2.90
C VAL A 24 6.49 15.50 -2.69
N ASP A 25 5.76 15.03 -3.71
CA ASP A 25 4.36 14.64 -3.55
C ASP A 25 4.19 13.11 -3.65
N PRO A 26 3.99 12.42 -2.52
CA PRO A 26 3.84 10.97 -2.51
C PRO A 26 2.62 10.50 -3.32
N TYR A 27 1.62 11.35 -3.57
CA TYR A 27 0.44 10.99 -4.37
C TYR A 27 0.72 10.96 -5.87
N LEU A 28 1.81 11.59 -6.33
CA LEU A 28 2.24 11.55 -7.72
C LEU A 28 3.14 10.34 -8.03
N ALA A 29 3.57 9.59 -7.01
CA ALA A 29 4.39 8.41 -7.19
C ALA A 29 3.64 7.31 -7.95
N GLU A 30 4.11 7.01 -9.17
CA GLU A 30 3.61 5.90 -9.98
C GLU A 30 3.74 4.56 -9.22
N GLY A 31 2.75 3.68 -9.41
CA GLY A 31 2.73 2.35 -8.80
C GLY A 31 2.40 2.32 -7.30
N ARG A 32 2.45 3.45 -6.57
CA ARG A 32 1.98 3.54 -5.18
C ARG A 32 0.49 3.83 -5.10
N TRP A 33 0.09 4.99 -5.60
CA TRP A 33 -1.31 5.44 -5.58
C TRP A 33 -1.95 5.48 -6.97
N ARG A 34 -1.11 5.41 -8.01
CA ARG A 34 -1.52 5.44 -9.41
C ARG A 34 -1.08 4.12 -10.05
N PRO A 35 -1.89 3.05 -9.95
CA PRO A 35 -1.55 1.78 -10.57
C PRO A 35 -1.56 1.93 -12.10
N SER A 36 -0.65 1.23 -12.76
CA SER A 36 -0.54 1.21 -14.23
C SER A 36 -0.28 -0.21 -14.73
N GLY A 37 -0.59 -0.45 -16.01
CA GLY A 37 -0.27 -1.69 -16.70
C GLY A 37 -0.87 -2.93 -16.03
N VAL A 38 -0.03 -3.93 -15.76
CA VAL A 38 -0.46 -5.22 -15.18
C VAL A 38 -1.02 -5.06 -13.77
N ASN A 39 -0.46 -4.16 -12.96
CA ASN A 39 -0.95 -3.91 -11.61
C ASN A 39 -2.38 -3.34 -11.65
N GLU A 40 -2.62 -2.39 -12.55
CA GLU A 40 -3.95 -1.80 -12.76
C GLU A 40 -4.98 -2.85 -13.20
N ALA A 41 -4.60 -3.74 -14.12
CA ALA A 41 -5.47 -4.84 -14.57
C ALA A 41 -5.78 -5.82 -13.43
N ASN A 42 -4.77 -6.20 -12.63
CA ASN A 42 -4.95 -7.09 -11.48
C ASN A 42 -5.84 -6.46 -10.41
N LEU A 43 -5.63 -5.18 -10.08
CA LEU A 43 -6.46 -4.48 -9.11
C LEU A 43 -7.93 -4.42 -9.57
N ARG A 44 -8.18 -4.13 -10.87
CA ARG A 44 -9.53 -4.18 -11.44
C ARG A 44 -10.17 -5.56 -11.31
N ALA A 45 -9.40 -6.62 -11.56
CA ALA A 45 -9.89 -8.00 -11.45
C ALA A 45 -10.20 -8.40 -9.99
N MET A 46 -9.51 -7.82 -9.00
CA MET A 46 -9.74 -8.08 -7.58
C MET A 46 -10.91 -7.30 -6.99
N VAL A 47 -11.47 -6.31 -7.71
CA VAL A 47 -12.60 -5.54 -7.19
C VAL A 47 -13.86 -6.41 -7.16
N ALA A 48 -14.41 -6.62 -5.96
CA ALA A 48 -15.59 -7.45 -5.74
C ALA A 48 -16.86 -6.93 -6.46
N ASN A 49 -17.00 -5.61 -6.60
CA ASN A 49 -18.08 -4.98 -7.36
C ASN A 49 -17.49 -4.01 -8.41
N PRO A 50 -17.56 -4.35 -9.71
CA PRO A 50 -17.02 -3.49 -10.78
C PRO A 50 -17.57 -2.06 -10.79
N GLY A 51 -18.81 -1.85 -10.31
CA GLY A 51 -19.40 -0.52 -10.20
C GLY A 51 -18.59 0.43 -9.29
N HIS A 52 -17.85 -0.12 -8.33
CA HIS A 52 -16.98 0.65 -7.44
C HIS A 52 -15.77 1.29 -8.15
N LEU A 53 -15.45 0.86 -9.38
CA LEU A 53 -14.41 1.50 -10.21
C LEU A 53 -14.88 2.82 -10.84
N VAL A 54 -16.19 3.00 -11.00
CA VAL A 54 -16.80 4.17 -11.64
C VAL A 54 -17.33 5.14 -10.59
N SER A 55 -18.03 4.62 -9.59
CA SER A 55 -18.53 5.38 -8.45
C SER A 55 -18.10 4.69 -7.17
N GLY A 56 -17.33 5.38 -6.34
CA GLY A 56 -16.95 4.88 -5.03
C GLY A 56 -18.18 4.52 -4.18
N GLN A 57 -18.01 3.69 -3.17
CA GLN A 57 -19.08 3.42 -2.23
C GLN A 57 -19.27 4.62 -1.32
N GLY A 58 -20.52 5.08 -1.17
CA GLY A 58 -20.86 6.09 -0.16
C GLY A 58 -20.47 5.60 1.24
N PRO A 59 -20.38 6.50 2.24
CA PRO A 59 -19.96 6.12 3.58
C PRO A 59 -20.87 5.01 4.09
N ILE A 60 -20.30 3.80 4.25
CA ILE A 60 -20.86 2.81 5.17
C ILE A 60 -21.01 3.57 6.48
N ARG A 61 -22.15 3.52 7.16
CA ARG A 61 -22.31 4.12 8.49
C ARG A 61 -21.22 3.55 9.39
N VAL A 62 -20.09 4.25 9.48
CA VAL A 62 -18.96 3.82 10.29
C VAL A 62 -19.30 4.26 11.69
N ASP A 63 -19.40 3.30 12.60
CA ASP A 63 -19.60 3.61 14.00
C ASP A 63 -18.34 4.33 14.52
N ALA A 64 -18.46 5.63 14.77
CA ALA A 64 -17.36 6.44 15.30
C ALA A 64 -16.82 5.89 16.62
N GLN A 65 -17.66 5.20 17.40
CA GLN A 65 -17.27 4.57 18.65
C GLN A 65 -16.36 3.36 18.40
N SER A 66 -16.63 2.57 17.37
CA SER A 66 -15.74 1.48 16.94
C SER A 66 -14.35 1.97 16.52
N ALA A 67 -14.28 3.09 15.79
CA ALA A 67 -13.02 3.71 15.39
C ALA A 67 -12.24 4.26 16.59
N ALA A 68 -12.93 4.97 17.50
CA ALA A 68 -12.32 5.49 18.72
C ALA A 68 -11.78 4.35 19.62
N ALA A 69 -12.55 3.27 19.77
CA ALA A 69 -12.12 2.09 20.51
C ALA A 69 -10.89 1.42 19.88
N ALA A 70 -10.83 1.32 18.55
CA ALA A 70 -9.68 0.76 17.86
C ALA A 70 -8.40 1.59 18.10
N VAL A 71 -8.49 2.93 18.03
CA VAL A 71 -7.36 3.83 18.32
C VAL A 71 -6.92 3.74 19.78
N ALA A 72 -7.89 3.67 20.71
CA ALA A 72 -7.60 3.51 22.13
C ALA A 72 -6.84 2.20 22.40
N ARG A 73 -7.28 1.08 21.82
CA ARG A 73 -6.55 -0.20 21.89
C ARG A 73 -5.17 -0.08 21.27
N TYR A 74 -5.02 0.51 20.08
CA TYR A 74 -3.70 0.65 19.45
C TYR A 74 -2.68 1.37 20.36
N ARG A 75 -3.13 2.37 21.11
CA ARG A 75 -2.28 3.15 22.02
C ARG A 75 -2.03 2.47 23.37
N ALA A 76 -3.03 1.77 23.91
CA ALA A 76 -3.00 1.26 25.28
C ALA A 76 -2.69 -0.23 25.38
N ASP A 77 -2.91 -0.99 24.31
CA ASP A 77 -2.84 -2.45 24.34
C ASP A 77 -1.40 -2.91 24.09
N GLN A 78 -0.96 -3.90 24.85
CA GLN A 78 0.35 -4.53 24.69
C GLN A 78 0.26 -5.64 23.63
N VAL A 79 1.41 -6.03 23.07
CA VAL A 79 1.49 -7.13 22.11
C VAL A 79 0.90 -8.39 22.74
N ARG A 80 -0.22 -8.86 22.21
CA ARG A 80 -0.86 -10.09 22.67
C ARG A 80 -0.10 -11.28 22.06
N PRO A 81 0.17 -12.35 22.84
CA PRO A 81 0.74 -13.55 22.28
C PRO A 81 -0.21 -14.13 21.24
N LEU A 82 0.34 -14.52 20.09
CA LEU A 82 -0.44 -15.19 19.05
C LEU A 82 -1.03 -16.49 19.63
N PRO A 83 -2.32 -16.80 19.36
CA PRO A 83 -2.87 -18.10 19.69
C PRO A 83 -1.99 -19.20 19.08
N ARG A 84 -1.58 -20.18 19.90
CA ARG A 84 -0.88 -21.37 19.41
C ARG A 84 -1.88 -22.27 18.70
N THR A 85 -2.24 -21.94 17.47
CA THR A 85 -2.99 -22.83 16.58
C THR A 85 -2.00 -23.53 15.67
N SER A 86 -1.76 -24.82 15.89
CA SER A 86 -1.04 -25.67 14.93
C SER A 86 -1.97 -25.95 13.73
N SER A 87 -2.06 -25.03 12.79
CA SER A 87 -2.77 -25.26 11.53
C SER A 87 -1.83 -25.89 10.51
N SER A 88 -1.58 -27.19 10.62
CA SER A 88 -0.98 -27.99 9.54
C SER A 88 -1.23 -29.49 9.81
N ASP A 89 -2.45 -29.94 9.54
CA ASP A 89 -2.65 -31.29 8.99
C ASP A 89 -2.96 -31.09 7.51
N ILE A 90 -1.90 -30.95 6.71
CA ILE A 90 -2.03 -31.13 5.26
C ILE A 90 -2.12 -32.64 5.05
N GLY A 91 -3.35 -33.14 4.93
CA GLY A 91 -3.61 -34.49 4.44
C GLY A 91 -3.07 -34.60 3.02
N VAL A 92 -1.84 -35.12 2.88
CA VAL A 92 -1.27 -35.51 1.61
C VAL A 92 -1.95 -36.81 1.18
N GLU A 93 -3.09 -36.69 0.51
CA GLU A 93 -3.69 -37.80 -0.23
C GLU A 93 -2.90 -37.96 -1.54
N ILE A 94 -1.83 -38.77 -1.50
CA ILE A 94 -1.17 -39.26 -2.71
C ILE A 94 -2.12 -40.30 -3.32
N GLY A 95 -3.05 -39.83 -4.14
CA GLY A 95 -3.87 -40.67 -5.01
C GLY A 95 -2.96 -41.44 -5.97
N GLY A 96 -2.76 -42.72 -5.70
CA GLY A 96 -1.95 -43.62 -6.51
C GLY A 96 -2.46 -43.72 -7.94
N ALA A 97 -1.55 -43.51 -8.89
CA ALA A 97 -1.77 -43.80 -10.30
C ALA A 97 -1.87 -45.32 -10.50
N ASN A 98 -3.08 -45.83 -10.73
CA ASN A 98 -3.27 -47.17 -11.28
C ASN A 98 -3.10 -47.11 -12.80
N GLY A 99 -1.92 -47.48 -13.28
CA GLY A 99 -1.69 -47.85 -14.67
C GLY A 99 -2.25 -49.25 -14.93
N ARG A 100 -3.15 -49.34 -15.91
CA ARG A 100 -3.49 -50.57 -16.63
C ARG A 100 -3.38 -50.28 -18.12
#